data_AF-X1LX65-F1
#
_entry.id   AF-X1LX65-F1
#
_cell.length_a   1.000
_cell.length_b   1.000
_cell.length_c   1.000
_cell.angle_alpha   90.00
_cell.angle_beta   90.00
_cell.angle_gamma   90.00
#
_symmetry.space_group_name_H-M   'P 1'
#
loop_
_entity.id
_entity.type
_entity.pdbx_description
1 polymer ?
#
loop_
_entity_poly.entity_id
_entity_poly.type
_entity_poly.pdbx_seq_one_letter_code
_entity_poly.pdbx_strand_id
1 'polypeptide(L)'
;MDYANSEFKKFIKRIKYKYGDFKYIAVVEFQKRGAIHYHMLSDFGYIEQTDLEKIWGNGFVWIRDLLTANKGKTVDNLGAYIVKYMNKNIIDKRLMGKKAYFTSSNLVRPEIVYENMGLDECFEKYDLNNNHMVYKNRFMSKENGMVLYYEFNKKRGLF
;
A
#
# COMPACT_ATOMS: atom_id res chain seq x y z
N MET A 1 -10.77 -5.99 17.66
CA MET A 1 -9.94 -6.00 16.43
C MET A 1 -10.17 -7.27 15.64
N ASP A 2 -10.17 -8.43 16.28
CA ASP A 2 -10.37 -9.71 15.58
C ASP A 2 -11.73 -9.81 14.88
N TYR A 3 -12.79 -9.32 15.52
CA TYR A 3 -14.11 -9.19 14.89
C TYR A 3 -14.05 -8.36 13.60
N ALA A 4 -13.54 -7.12 13.66
CA ALA A 4 -13.43 -6.26 12.48
C ALA A 4 -12.57 -6.88 11.37
N ASN A 5 -11.46 -7.53 11.74
CA ASN A 5 -10.60 -8.22 10.77
C ASN A 5 -11.30 -9.43 10.14
N SER A 6 -12.16 -10.13 10.89
CA SER A 6 -13.01 -11.20 10.37
C SER A 6 -14.03 -10.66 9.37
N GLU A 7 -14.70 -9.56 9.71
CA GLU A 7 -15.64 -8.89 8.80
C GLU A 7 -14.96 -8.36 7.54
N PHE A 8 -13.75 -7.82 7.66
CA PHE A 8 -12.91 -7.45 6.52
C PHE A 8 -12.59 -8.64 5.61
N LYS A 9 -12.24 -9.80 6.17
CA LYS A 9 -12.02 -11.02 5.35
C LYS A 9 -13.31 -11.46 4.65
N LYS A 10 -14.47 -11.38 5.31
CA LYS A 10 -15.77 -11.70 4.70
C LYS A 10 -16.11 -10.73 3.57
N PHE A 11 -15.81 -9.44 3.74
CA PHE A 11 -15.94 -8.43 2.69
C PHE A 11 -15.13 -8.79 1.44
N ILE A 12 -13.84 -9.08 1.60
CA ILE A 12 -12.99 -9.53 0.48
C ILE A 12 -13.57 -10.80 -0.16
N LYS A 13 -14.02 -11.78 0.63
CA LYS A 13 -14.64 -13.01 0.12
C LYS A 13 -15.92 -12.72 -0.68
N ARG A 14 -16.77 -11.81 -0.22
CA ARG A 14 -18.00 -11.41 -0.91
C ARG A 14 -17.72 -10.72 -2.25
N ILE A 15 -16.71 -9.83 -2.30
CA ILE A 15 -16.27 -9.23 -3.56
C ILE A 15 -15.76 -10.30 -4.51
N LYS A 16 -14.87 -11.19 -4.03
CA LYS A 16 -14.31 -12.28 -4.85
C LYS A 16 -15.38 -13.19 -5.44
N TYR A 17 -16.38 -13.52 -4.63
CA TYR A 17 -17.50 -14.36 -5.06
C TYR A 17 -18.32 -13.70 -6.18
N LYS A 18 -18.54 -12.38 -6.11
CA LYS A 18 -19.39 -11.64 -7.07
C LYS A 18 -18.64 -11.17 -8.32
N TYR A 19 -17.38 -10.79 -8.20
CA TYR A 19 -16.62 -10.11 -9.26
C TYR A 19 -15.33 -10.83 -9.67
N GLY A 20 -15.03 -11.98 -9.08
CA GLY A 20 -13.80 -12.74 -9.35
C GLY A 20 -12.60 -12.28 -8.52
N ASP A 21 -11.46 -12.92 -8.76
CA ASP A 21 -10.23 -12.62 -8.03
C ASP A 21 -9.63 -11.27 -8.41
N PHE A 22 -9.05 -10.60 -7.42
CA PHE A 22 -8.41 -9.29 -7.56
C PHE A 22 -7.21 -9.16 -6.63
N LYS A 23 -6.32 -8.22 -6.93
CA LYS A 23 -5.19 -7.85 -6.10
C LYS A 23 -5.58 -6.74 -5.14
N TYR A 24 -5.11 -6.82 -3.91
CA TYR A 24 -5.28 -5.73 -2.96
C TYR A 24 -4.18 -5.67 -1.91
N ILE A 25 -4.00 -4.47 -1.36
CA ILE A 25 -3.26 -4.20 -0.14
C ILE A 25 -4.19 -3.36 0.73
N ALA A 26 -4.38 -3.73 1.99
CA ALA A 26 -5.15 -2.95 2.95
C ALA A 26 -4.38 -2.73 4.25
N VAL A 27 -4.60 -1.57 4.86
CA VAL A 27 -4.00 -1.20 6.15
C VAL A 27 -5.08 -0.76 7.12
N VAL A 28 -4.82 -1.01 8.40
CA VAL A 28 -5.75 -0.66 9.48
C VAL A 28 -5.40 0.70 10.05
N GLU A 29 -6.36 1.63 10.03
CA GLU A 29 -6.31 2.92 10.71
C GLU A 29 -7.42 2.97 11.78
N PHE A 30 -7.16 3.63 12.90
CA PHE A 30 -8.20 4.00 13.84
C PHE A 30 -8.61 5.45 13.62
N GLN A 31 -9.90 5.68 13.37
CA GLN A 31 -10.44 7.02 13.30
C GLN A 31 -10.37 7.71 14.67
N LYS A 32 -10.45 9.05 14.70
CA LYS A 32 -10.46 9.84 15.96
C LYS A 32 -11.50 9.35 16.98
N ARG A 33 -12.65 8.86 16.50
CA ARG A 33 -13.73 8.27 17.32
C ARG A 33 -13.46 6.84 17.82
N GLY A 34 -12.31 6.26 17.52
CA GLY A 34 -11.91 4.91 17.92
C GLY A 34 -12.37 3.77 16.99
N ALA A 35 -13.24 4.05 16.01
CA ALA A 35 -13.68 3.05 15.03
C ALA A 35 -12.52 2.58 14.14
N ILE A 36 -12.52 1.28 13.80
CA ILE A 36 -11.56 0.67 12.89
C ILE A 36 -11.94 1.01 11.45
N HIS A 37 -10.97 1.52 10.69
CA HIS A 37 -11.11 1.90 9.29
C HIS A 37 -10.04 1.18 8.47
N TYR A 38 -10.43 0.60 7.34
CA TYR A 38 -9.53 -0.04 6.41
C TYR A 38 -9.26 0.89 5.22
N HIS A 39 -8.00 1.24 4.99
CA HIS A 39 -7.57 1.85 3.74
C HIS A 39 -7.11 0.75 2.80
N MET A 40 -7.81 0.57 1.67
CA MET A 40 -7.53 -0.50 0.70
C MET A 40 -7.17 0.08 -0.66
N LEU A 41 -6.10 -0.42 -1.26
CA LEU A 41 -5.77 -0.29 -2.66
C LEU A 41 -6.11 -1.60 -3.36
N SER A 42 -6.73 -1.54 -4.53
CA SER A 42 -7.14 -2.70 -5.29
C SER A 42 -7.16 -2.44 -6.79
N ASP A 43 -7.11 -3.50 -7.59
CA ASP A 43 -7.16 -3.45 -9.06
C ASP A 43 -8.50 -3.93 -9.65
N PHE A 44 -9.51 -4.19 -8.82
CA PHE A 44 -10.84 -4.53 -9.35
C PHE A 44 -11.52 -3.32 -10.00
N GLY A 45 -12.33 -3.57 -11.03
CA GLY A 45 -13.05 -2.52 -11.77
C GLY A 45 -14.03 -1.73 -10.91
N TYR A 46 -14.53 -0.60 -11.42
CA TYR A 46 -15.45 0.23 -10.64
C TYR A 46 -16.69 -0.55 -10.20
N ILE A 47 -16.99 -0.47 -8.89
CA ILE A 47 -18.23 -0.96 -8.28
C ILE A 47 -18.93 0.27 -7.70
N GLU A 48 -20.20 0.44 -8.01
CA GLU A 48 -21.03 1.51 -7.45
C GLU A 48 -20.91 1.58 -5.92
N GLN A 49 -20.75 2.79 -5.39
CA GLN A 49 -20.47 2.98 -3.96
C GLN A 49 -21.54 2.34 -3.07
N THR A 50 -22.82 2.51 -3.43
CA THR A 50 -23.94 1.96 -2.67
C THR A 50 -23.93 0.43 -2.64
N ASP A 51 -23.46 -0.22 -3.71
CA ASP A 51 -23.33 -1.68 -3.76
C ASP A 51 -22.12 -2.15 -2.97
N LEU A 52 -21.01 -1.40 -3.01
CA LEU A 52 -19.83 -1.70 -2.21
C LEU A 52 -20.11 -1.55 -0.71
N GLU A 53 -20.91 -0.56 -0.32
CA GLU A 53 -21.42 -0.37 1.04
C GLU A 53 -22.30 -1.54 1.50
N LYS A 54 -23.21 -2.03 0.66
CA LYS A 54 -24.01 -3.23 0.94
C LYS A 54 -23.12 -4.47 1.11
N ILE A 55 -22.10 -4.64 0.26
CA ILE A 55 -21.16 -5.76 0.35
C ILE A 55 -20.31 -5.66 1.63
N TRP A 56 -19.94 -4.44 2.03
CA TRP A 56 -19.21 -4.18 3.27
C TRP A 56 -20.07 -4.50 4.50
N GLY A 57 -21.29 -3.98 4.54
CA GLY A 57 -22.28 -4.24 5.59
C GLY A 57 -21.93 -3.67 6.97
N ASN A 58 -20.83 -2.92 7.11
CA ASN A 58 -20.32 -2.42 8.39
C ASN A 58 -19.99 -0.92 8.34
N GLY A 59 -20.92 -0.11 7.82
CA GLY A 59 -20.79 1.34 7.68
C GLY A 59 -20.57 1.78 6.23
N PHE A 60 -19.79 2.84 6.03
CA PHE A 60 -19.62 3.50 4.74
C PHE A 60 -18.36 3.06 4.02
N VAL A 61 -18.35 3.22 2.70
CA VAL A 61 -17.18 2.99 1.85
C VAL A 61 -16.95 4.22 0.99
N TRP A 62 -15.71 4.71 0.95
CA TRP A 62 -15.33 5.81 0.08
C TRP A 62 -14.40 5.31 -1.02
N ILE A 63 -14.78 5.55 -2.27
CA ILE A 63 -14.03 5.14 -3.45
C ILE A 63 -13.27 6.35 -3.99
N ARG A 64 -12.01 6.14 -4.36
CA ARG A 64 -11.18 7.14 -5.03
C ARG A 64 -10.43 6.47 -6.17
N ASP A 65 -10.63 6.94 -7.39
CA ASP A 65 -9.79 6.56 -8.52
C ASP A 65 -8.44 7.28 -8.41
N LEU A 66 -7.36 6.50 -8.38
CA LEU A 66 -5.99 7.02 -8.25
C LEU A 66 -5.29 7.18 -9.60
N LEU A 67 -5.89 6.68 -10.68
CA LEU A 67 -5.39 6.80 -12.04
C LEU A 67 -5.92 8.07 -12.70
N THR A 68 -7.23 8.32 -12.64
CA THR A 68 -7.85 9.40 -13.45
C THR A 68 -8.30 10.63 -12.66
N ALA A 69 -8.64 10.49 -11.36
CA ALA A 69 -9.39 11.53 -10.64
C ALA A 69 -8.59 12.81 -10.29
N ASN A 70 -7.26 12.77 -10.35
CA ASN A 70 -6.40 13.90 -9.98
C ASN A 70 -6.18 14.87 -11.17
N LYS A 71 -7.24 15.34 -11.82
CA LYS A 71 -7.15 16.19 -13.03
C LYS A 71 -6.24 15.56 -14.13
N GLY A 72 -6.29 14.25 -14.28
CA GLY A 72 -5.42 13.50 -15.21
C GLY A 72 -4.01 13.18 -14.70
N LYS A 73 -3.65 13.50 -13.44
CA LYS A 73 -2.35 13.12 -12.84
C LYS A 73 -2.46 11.83 -12.02
N THR A 74 -2.00 10.73 -12.59
CA THR A 74 -1.83 9.44 -11.92
C THR A 74 -1.04 9.59 -10.62
N VAL A 75 -1.49 8.92 -9.55
CA VAL A 75 -0.66 8.76 -8.33
C VAL A 75 0.46 7.78 -8.66
N ASP A 76 1.67 8.32 -8.73
CA ASP A 76 2.89 7.62 -9.15
C ASP A 76 3.52 6.75 -8.05
N ASN A 77 3.38 7.16 -6.77
CA ASN A 77 3.88 6.42 -5.61
C ASN A 77 2.72 5.94 -4.71
N LEU A 78 2.06 4.87 -5.16
CA LEU A 78 0.99 4.20 -4.42
C LEU A 78 1.46 3.63 -3.07
N GLY A 79 2.73 3.23 -2.98
CA GLY A 79 3.34 2.73 -1.76
C GLY A 79 3.39 3.80 -0.66
N ALA A 80 3.97 4.96 -0.96
CA ALA A 80 3.98 6.09 -0.05
C ALA A 80 2.55 6.53 0.32
N TYR A 81 1.61 6.47 -0.62
CA TYR A 81 0.21 6.77 -0.38
C TYR A 81 -0.41 5.86 0.69
N ILE A 82 -0.24 4.54 0.60
CA ILE A 82 -0.81 3.62 1.59
C ILE A 82 -0.05 3.66 2.94
N VAL A 83 1.27 3.82 2.90
CA VAL A 83 2.12 3.94 4.10
C VAL A 83 1.76 5.18 4.92
N LYS A 84 1.34 6.28 4.27
CA LYS A 84 0.83 7.47 4.96
C LYS A 84 -0.30 7.12 5.95
N TYR A 85 -1.17 6.17 5.62
CA TYR A 85 -2.27 5.75 6.49
C TYR A 85 -1.81 4.79 7.59
N MET A 86 -0.72 4.05 7.39
CA MET A 86 -0.07 3.31 8.48
C MET A 86 0.57 4.25 9.51
N ASN A 87 1.19 5.34 9.04
CA ASN A 87 2.04 6.22 9.84
C ASN A 87 1.33 7.45 10.40
N LYS A 88 0.07 7.70 10.03
CA LYS A 88 -0.65 8.93 10.41
C LYS A 88 -0.77 9.12 11.93
N ASN A 89 -0.59 8.05 12.70
CA ASN A 89 -0.44 8.05 14.15
C ASN A 89 0.65 7.02 14.54
N ILE A 90 1.93 7.33 14.28
CA ILE A 90 3.17 6.61 14.74
C ILE A 90 2.83 5.36 15.57
N ILE A 91 2.49 4.26 14.87
CA ILE A 91 2.02 2.97 15.41
C ILE A 91 1.04 3.12 16.57
N ASP A 92 -0.26 3.14 16.27
CA ASP A 92 -1.30 3.05 17.30
C ASP A 92 -1.00 1.85 18.21
N LYS A 93 -0.86 2.09 19.52
CA LYS A 93 -0.47 1.04 20.49
C LYS A 93 -1.39 -0.18 20.42
N ARG A 94 -2.63 -0.01 19.97
CA ARG A 94 -3.61 -1.10 19.79
C ARG A 94 -3.24 -2.06 18.64
N LEU A 95 -2.38 -1.64 17.71
CA LEU A 95 -1.80 -2.46 16.63
C LEU A 95 -0.50 -3.16 17.04
N MET A 96 0.11 -2.79 18.18
CA MET A 96 1.37 -3.42 18.60
C MET A 96 1.16 -4.92 18.81
N GLY A 97 2.01 -5.73 18.18
CA GLY A 97 1.92 -7.19 18.21
C GLY A 97 0.75 -7.77 17.41
N LYS A 98 0.00 -6.96 16.67
CA LYS A 98 -1.14 -7.39 15.85
C LYS A 98 -0.89 -7.16 14.37
N LYS A 99 -1.56 -7.96 13.54
CA LYS A 99 -1.51 -7.79 12.08
C LYS A 99 -2.20 -6.48 11.68
N ALA A 100 -1.41 -5.52 11.20
CA ALA A 100 -1.85 -4.18 10.82
C ALA A 100 -2.13 -4.00 9.31
N TYR A 101 -1.84 -5.03 8.50
CA TYR A 101 -2.03 -4.99 7.05
C TYR A 101 -2.52 -6.33 6.49
N PHE A 102 -3.16 -6.28 5.32
CA PHE A 102 -3.70 -7.41 4.59
C PHE A 102 -3.28 -7.31 3.13
N THR A 103 -3.05 -8.46 2.50
CA THR A 103 -2.73 -8.53 1.07
C THR A 103 -3.44 -9.72 0.44
N SER A 104 -3.75 -9.62 -0.85
CA SER A 104 -4.11 -10.79 -1.63
C SER A 104 -2.89 -11.71 -1.84
N SER A 105 -3.13 -12.99 -2.08
CA SER A 105 -2.08 -13.98 -2.32
C SER A 105 -1.44 -13.86 -3.72
N ASN A 106 -2.16 -13.29 -4.69
CA ASN A 106 -1.74 -13.14 -6.09
C ASN A 106 -0.93 -11.85 -6.36
N LEU A 107 -0.39 -11.20 -5.31
CA LEU A 107 0.56 -10.11 -5.49
C LEU A 107 1.92 -10.66 -5.92
N VAL A 108 2.49 -10.05 -6.97
CA VAL A 108 3.89 -10.28 -7.34
C VAL A 108 4.75 -9.79 -6.19
N ARG A 109 5.62 -10.66 -5.67
CA ARG A 109 6.55 -10.33 -4.59
C ARG A 109 7.82 -9.72 -5.19
N PRO A 110 8.41 -8.71 -4.55
CA PRO A 110 9.68 -8.16 -5.00
C PRO A 110 10.78 -9.21 -4.84
N GLU A 111 11.72 -9.20 -5.78
CA GLU A 111 12.99 -9.90 -5.61
C GLU A 111 13.88 -9.08 -4.67
N ILE A 112 14.55 -9.76 -3.74
CA ILE A 112 15.43 -9.13 -2.75
C ILE A 112 16.83 -9.69 -2.97
N VAL A 113 17.76 -8.78 -3.23
CA VAL A 113 19.16 -9.10 -3.49
C VAL A 113 20.02 -8.37 -2.46
N TYR A 114 20.99 -9.08 -1.89
CA TYR A 114 21.96 -8.53 -0.94
C TYR A 114 23.35 -8.64 -1.54
N GLU A 115 24.01 -7.50 -1.74
CA GLU A 115 25.32 -7.43 -2.38
C GLU A 115 26.26 -6.52 -1.61
N ASN A 116 27.52 -6.93 -1.53
CA ASN A 116 28.57 -6.16 -0.89
C ASN A 116 29.34 -5.38 -1.96
N MET A 117 28.83 -4.22 -2.35
CA MET A 117 29.40 -3.35 -3.38
C MET A 117 29.21 -1.87 -3.06
N GLY A 118 29.96 -1.02 -3.75
CA GLY A 118 29.80 0.43 -3.68
C GLY A 118 28.48 0.92 -4.29
N LEU A 119 28.05 2.13 -3.93
CA LEU A 119 26.82 2.72 -4.49
C LEU A 119 26.92 2.96 -6.00
N ASP A 120 28.05 3.47 -6.47
CA ASP A 120 28.25 3.76 -7.90
C ASP A 120 28.24 2.47 -8.74
N GLU A 121 28.91 1.42 -8.25
CA GLU A 121 28.90 0.09 -8.86
C GLU A 121 27.48 -0.51 -8.92
N CYS A 122 26.71 -0.37 -7.84
CA CYS A 122 25.31 -0.80 -7.79
C CYS A 122 24.45 -0.04 -8.81
N PHE A 123 24.61 1.28 -8.89
CA PHE A 123 23.84 2.09 -9.84
C PHE A 123 24.18 1.75 -11.29
N GLU A 124 25.44 1.47 -11.61
CA GLU A 124 25.83 1.02 -12.94
C GLU A 124 25.27 -0.36 -13.25
N LYS A 125 25.47 -1.34 -12.36
CA LYS A 125 25.04 -2.74 -12.56
C LYS A 125 23.53 -2.87 -12.79
N TYR A 126 22.73 -2.11 -12.05
CA TYR A 126 21.26 -2.17 -12.14
C TYR A 126 20.67 -1.08 -13.06
N ASP A 127 21.51 -0.29 -13.75
CA ASP A 127 21.09 0.81 -14.61
C ASP A 127 20.14 1.79 -13.87
N LEU A 128 20.56 2.22 -12.69
CA LEU A 128 19.83 3.13 -11.81
C LEU A 128 20.39 4.55 -11.97
N ASN A 129 19.87 5.26 -12.97
CA ASN A 129 20.27 6.64 -13.21
C ASN A 129 19.48 7.65 -12.33
N ASN A 130 20.06 8.84 -12.13
CA ASN A 130 19.42 9.93 -11.36
C ASN A 130 18.10 10.41 -11.98
N ASN A 131 17.91 10.28 -13.29
CA ASN A 131 16.68 10.69 -13.98
C ASN A 131 15.47 9.82 -13.58
N HIS A 132 15.71 8.56 -13.18
CA HIS A 132 14.69 7.65 -12.70
C HIS A 132 14.50 7.70 -11.18
N MET A 133 15.32 8.44 -10.44
CA MET A 133 15.22 8.52 -8.97
C MET A 133 13.98 9.31 -8.58
N VAL A 134 13.09 8.68 -7.82
CA VAL A 134 11.81 9.27 -7.39
C VAL A 134 11.79 9.64 -5.92
N TYR A 135 12.64 9.00 -5.12
CA TYR A 135 12.72 9.28 -3.69
C TYR A 135 14.09 8.92 -3.14
N LYS A 136 14.54 9.72 -2.17
CA LYS A 136 15.77 9.50 -1.41
C LYS A 136 15.50 9.83 0.05
N ASN A 137 15.97 8.97 0.94
CA ASN A 137 15.88 9.19 2.38
C ASN A 137 17.10 8.62 3.10
N ARG A 138 17.29 9.03 4.35
CA ARG A 138 18.27 8.44 5.26
C ARG A 138 17.60 8.17 6.60
N PHE A 139 17.89 7.03 7.21
CA PHE A 139 17.36 6.69 8.52
C PHE A 139 18.33 5.80 9.30
N MET A 140 18.15 5.76 10.62
CA MET A 140 18.91 4.87 11.49
C MET A 140 18.18 3.52 11.61
N SER A 141 18.85 2.44 11.24
CA SER A 141 18.44 1.07 11.54
C SER A 141 19.18 0.58 12.78
N LYS A 142 18.53 -0.26 13.58
CA LYS A 142 19.17 -0.87 14.76
C LYS A 142 20.32 -1.79 14.36
N GLU A 143 20.16 -2.49 13.24
CA GLU A 143 21.07 -3.52 12.75
C GLU A 143 22.18 -2.94 11.86
N ASN A 144 21.84 -1.99 10.98
CA ASN A 144 22.72 -1.52 9.92
C ASN A 144 23.28 -0.10 10.16
N GLY A 145 22.97 0.54 11.29
CA GLY A 145 23.35 1.92 11.54
C GLY A 145 22.67 2.89 10.57
N MET A 146 23.42 3.85 10.02
CA MET A 146 22.87 4.79 9.05
C MET A 146 22.61 4.12 7.70
N VAL A 147 21.34 4.04 7.30
CA VAL A 147 20.90 3.50 6.01
C VAL A 147 20.57 4.65 5.07
N LEU A 148 21.12 4.58 3.86
CA LEU A 148 20.72 5.42 2.73
C LEU A 148 19.72 4.64 1.88
N TYR A 149 18.53 5.20 1.68
CA TYR A 149 17.45 4.60 0.89
C TYR A 149 17.23 5.41 -0.39
N TYR A 150 17.12 4.69 -1.50
CA TYR A 150 16.87 5.25 -2.82
C TYR A 150 15.71 4.46 -3.46
N GLU A 151 14.78 5.17 -4.07
CA GLU A 151 13.70 4.58 -4.87
C GLU A 151 13.82 5.10 -6.30
N PHE A 152 13.81 4.17 -7.25
CA PHE A 152 13.88 4.48 -8.68
C PHE A 152 12.64 3.93 -9.38
N ASN A 153 12.05 4.72 -10.28
CA ASN A 153 10.96 4.31 -11.15
C ASN A 153 11.36 4.51 -12.61
N LYS A 154 11.86 3.43 -13.24
CA LYS A 154 12.26 3.41 -14.66
C LYS A 154 11.10 3.66 -15.63
N LYS A 155 9.85 3.63 -15.17
CA LYS A 155 8.65 3.88 -15.99
C LYS A 155 8.12 5.30 -15.87
N ARG A 156 8.71 6.14 -15.02
CA ARG A 156 8.25 7.51 -14.80
C ARG A 156 8.52 8.36 -16.06
N GLY A 157 7.48 9.00 -16.58
CA GLY A 157 7.56 9.83 -17.80
C GLY A 157 7.39 9.06 -19.13
N LEU A 158 7.12 7.75 -19.08
CA LEU A 158 6.81 6.93 -20.27
C LEU A 158 5.30 6.84 -20.58
N PHE A 159 4.45 7.57 -19.84
CA PHE A 159 3.00 7.65 -20.04
C PHE A 159 2.50 9.06 -19.71
#